data_AF-A0A0H2Z1K6-F1
#
_entry.id   AF-A0A0H2Z1K6-F1
#
_cell.length_a   1.000
_cell.length_b   1.000
_cell.length_c   1.000
_cell.angle_alpha   90.00
_cell.angle_beta   90.00
_cell.angle_gamma   90.00
#
_symmetry.space_group_name_H-M   'P 1'
#
loop_
_entity.id
_entity.type
_entity.pdbx_description
1 polymer ?
#
loop_
_entity_poly.entity_id
_entity_poly.type
_entity_poly.pdbx_seq_one_letter_code
_entity_poly.pdbx_strand_id
1 'polypeptide(L)'
;MVLYALGHSESLPRVAARFNIPSHNTVKNWIKGYRKSGNEAFIRRRKEKSMTRSDDTHENEANMTPEEMKNELRYLRAENAYLKAMQEHLLEKKRQELEKKRKSSRA
;
A
#
# COMPACT_ATOMS: atom_id res chain seq x y z
N MET A 1 7.07 -17.28 17.77
CA MET A 1 8.52 -17.14 18.02
C MET A 1 8.84 -15.97 18.95
N VAL A 2 8.54 -14.70 18.63
CA VAL A 2 8.91 -13.56 19.51
C VAL A 2 8.22 -13.63 20.87
N LEU A 3 6.94 -14.00 20.91
CA LEU A 3 6.21 -14.28 22.14
C LEU A 3 6.84 -15.41 22.97
N TYR A 4 7.32 -16.46 22.31
CA TYR A 4 8.03 -17.56 22.97
C TYR A 4 9.32 -17.07 23.63
N ALA A 5 10.12 -16.26 22.91
CA ALA A 5 11.36 -15.68 23.41
C ALA A 5 11.16 -14.68 24.57
N LEU A 6 9.97 -14.08 24.69
CA LEU A 6 9.62 -13.18 25.79
C LEU A 6 9.05 -13.93 27.01
N GLY A 7 8.35 -15.06 26.77
CA GLY A 7 7.80 -15.90 27.83
C GLY A 7 8.78 -16.92 28.41
N HIS A 8 9.90 -17.19 27.72
CA HIS A 8 10.93 -18.11 28.19
C HIS A 8 12.23 -17.33 28.39
N SER A 9 12.85 -17.45 29.57
CA SER A 9 14.16 -16.87 29.89
C SER A 9 15.32 -17.63 29.23
N GLU A 10 15.14 -18.05 27.98
CA GLU A 10 16.18 -18.70 27.18
C GLU A 10 17.06 -17.63 26.50
N SER A 11 18.34 -17.94 26.31
CA SER A 11 19.25 -17.02 25.63
C SER A 11 18.86 -16.87 24.14
N LEU A 12 19.05 -15.67 23.57
CA LEU A 12 18.74 -15.40 22.15
C LEU A 12 19.39 -16.39 21.17
N PRO A 13 20.64 -16.86 21.39
CA PRO A 13 21.24 -17.91 20.55
C PRO A 13 20.49 -19.24 20.63
N ARG A 14 19.99 -19.63 21.81
CA ARG A 14 19.20 -20.86 22.00
C ARG A 14 17.88 -20.79 21.26
N VAL A 15 17.20 -19.65 21.34
CA VAL A 15 15.97 -19.36 20.58
C VAL A 15 16.26 -19.40 19.08
N ALA A 16 17.35 -18.77 18.62
CA ALA A 16 17.72 -18.78 17.21
C ALA A 16 17.96 -20.21 16.69
N ALA A 17 18.71 -21.03 17.43
CA ALA A 17 18.96 -22.43 17.09
C ALA A 17 17.66 -23.26 17.02
N ARG A 18 16.77 -23.10 18.01
CA ARG A 18 15.47 -23.79 18.07
C ARG A 18 14.59 -23.53 16.85
N PHE A 19 14.58 -22.28 16.38
CA PHE A 19 13.77 -21.85 15.23
C PHE A 19 14.55 -21.87 13.91
N ASN A 20 15.73 -22.49 13.88
CA ASN A 20 16.59 -22.60 12.71
C ASN A 20 16.94 -21.25 12.05
N ILE A 21 17.21 -20.24 12.88
CA ILE A 21 17.54 -18.88 12.46
C ILE A 21 19.07 -18.72 12.46
N PRO A 22 19.69 -18.33 11.34
CA PRO A 22 21.15 -18.28 11.22
C PRO A 22 21.85 -17.32 12.19
N SER A 23 21.16 -16.28 12.67
CA SER A 23 21.73 -15.27 13.56
C SER A 23 20.78 -14.91 14.70
N HIS A 24 21.31 -14.89 15.93
CA HIS A 24 20.57 -14.41 17.10
C HIS A 24 20.22 -12.91 17.00
N ASN A 25 20.94 -12.13 16.19
CA ASN A 25 20.64 -10.72 15.95
C ASN A 25 19.30 -10.53 15.23
N THR A 26 18.90 -11.48 14.38
CA THR A 26 17.57 -11.49 13.76
C THR A 26 16.47 -11.55 14.82
N VAL A 27 16.62 -12.45 15.80
CA VAL A 27 15.70 -12.59 16.93
C VAL A 27 15.65 -11.32 17.77
N LYS A 28 16.82 -10.73 18.06
CA LYS A 28 16.95 -9.47 18.80
C LYS A 28 16.19 -8.33 18.10
N ASN A 29 16.33 -8.21 16.78
CA ASN A 29 15.66 -7.18 15.98
C ASN A 29 14.14 -7.39 15.96
N TRP A 30 13.67 -8.63 15.87
CA TRP A 30 12.25 -8.95 15.93
C TRP A 30 11.63 -8.64 17.29
N ILE A 31 12.32 -8.93 18.39
CA ILE A 31 11.87 -8.53 19.74
C ILE A 31 11.80 -7.00 19.86
N LYS A 32 12.80 -6.29 19.36
CA LYS A 32 12.82 -4.81 19.36
C LYS A 32 11.66 -4.22 18.55
N GLY A 33 11.40 -4.77 17.37
CA GLY A 33 10.25 -4.39 16.54
C GLY A 33 8.93 -4.64 17.25
N TYR A 34 8.76 -5.84 17.81
CA TYR A 34 7.56 -6.23 18.54
C TYR A 34 7.29 -5.34 19.77
N ARG A 35 8.32 -4.95 20.53
CA ARG A 35 8.14 -4.00 21.65
C ARG A 35 7.71 -2.61 21.20
N LYS A 36 8.06 -2.21 19.97
CA LYS A 36 7.76 -0.87 19.44
C LYS A 36 6.35 -0.77 18.85
N SER A 37 5.92 -1.77 18.09
CA SER A 37 4.66 -1.71 17.32
C SER A 37 3.87 -3.02 17.36
N GLY A 38 4.16 -3.89 18.33
CA GLY A 38 3.46 -5.17 18.48
C GLY A 38 3.52 -6.03 17.22
N ASN A 39 2.37 -6.57 16.83
CA ASN A 39 2.23 -7.38 15.62
C ASN A 39 2.45 -6.58 14.34
N GLU A 40 2.24 -5.25 14.35
CA GLU A 40 2.45 -4.41 13.17
C GLU A 40 3.90 -4.34 12.72
N ALA A 41 4.86 -4.68 13.60
CA ALA A 41 6.28 -4.76 13.27
C ALA A 41 6.59 -5.75 12.14
N PHE A 42 5.73 -6.76 11.94
CA PHE A 42 5.89 -7.81 10.94
C PHE A 42 5.02 -7.59 9.70
N ILE A 43 4.17 -6.56 9.70
CA ILE A 43 3.41 -6.18 8.53
C ILE A 43 4.38 -5.53 7.54
N ARG A 44 4.62 -6.22 6.43
CA ARG A 44 5.44 -5.71 5.34
C ARG A 44 4.71 -4.57 4.66
N ARG A 45 4.85 -3.35 5.19
CA ARG A 45 4.36 -2.16 4.50
C ARG A 45 5.13 -2.04 3.19
N ARG A 46 4.46 -2.37 2.08
CA ARG A 46 4.89 -1.95 0.76
C ARG A 46 5.06 -0.45 0.89
N LYS A 47 6.28 0.05 0.69
CA LYS A 47 6.52 1.49 0.54
C LYS A 47 5.85 1.87 -0.79
N GLU A 48 4.54 2.01 -0.76
CA GLU A 48 3.85 2.79 -1.77
C GLU A 48 4.57 4.14 -1.72
N LYS A 49 5.20 4.51 -2.84
CA LYS A 49 5.67 5.86 -3.02
C LYS A 49 4.42 6.71 -2.89
N SER A 50 4.14 7.21 -1.69
CA SER A 50 3.06 8.16 -1.48
C SER A 50 3.46 9.37 -2.32
N MET A 51 2.79 9.52 -3.46
CA MET A 51 2.64 10.83 -4.07
C MET A 51 1.82 11.59 -3.05
N THR A 52 2.47 12.27 -2.11
CA THR A 52 1.82 13.23 -1.25
C THR A 52 1.27 14.30 -2.19
N ARG A 53 -0.03 14.22 -2.50
CA ARG A 53 -0.77 15.45 -2.84
C ARG A 53 -0.62 16.30 -1.59
N SER A 54 -0.07 17.51 -1.74
CA SER A 54 -0.01 18.42 -0.62
C SER A 54 -1.44 18.62 -0.12
N ASP A 55 -1.60 18.50 1.19
CA ASP A 55 -2.88 18.48 1.91
C ASP A 55 -3.53 19.88 1.97
N ASP A 56 -3.16 20.76 1.04
CA ASP A 56 -3.57 22.16 1.00
C ASP A 56 -5.04 22.32 0.58
N THR A 57 -5.70 21.23 0.16
CA THR A 57 -7.10 21.27 -0.29
C THR A 57 -8.09 21.27 0.87
N HIS A 58 -7.71 20.70 2.03
CA HIS A 58 -8.67 20.42 3.11
C HIS A 58 -9.10 21.66 3.92
N GLU A 59 -8.31 22.74 3.91
CA GLU A 59 -8.64 23.99 4.61
C GLU A 59 -9.68 24.85 3.88
N ASN A 60 -9.75 24.76 2.55
CA ASN A 60 -10.67 25.56 1.76
C ASN A 60 -12.09 24.97 1.72
N GLU A 61 -12.25 23.64 1.75
CA GLU A 61 -13.56 22.98 1.67
C GLU A 61 -14.47 23.30 2.87
N ALA A 62 -13.91 23.57 4.05
CA ALA A 62 -14.66 23.80 5.28
C ALA A 62 -15.32 25.19 5.38
N ASN A 63 -14.88 26.17 4.57
CA ASN A 63 -15.38 27.56 4.60
C ASN A 63 -16.20 27.96 3.36
N MET A 64 -16.47 27.04 2.43
CA MET A 64 -17.18 27.33 1.19
C MET A 64 -18.68 27.41 1.41
N THR A 65 -19.34 28.32 0.69
CA THR A 65 -20.80 28.40 0.70
C THR A 65 -21.43 27.14 0.06
N PRO A 66 -22.69 26.80 0.38
CA PRO A 66 -23.36 25.63 -0.19
C PRO A 66 -23.46 25.64 -1.73
N GLU A 67 -23.44 26.83 -2.34
CA GLU A 67 -23.48 26.99 -3.79
C GLU A 67 -22.12 26.75 -4.43
N GLU A 68 -21.04 27.26 -3.84
CA GLU A 68 -19.68 26.98 -4.26
C GLU A 68 -19.35 25.49 -4.16
N MET A 69 -19.79 24.82 -3.09
CA MET A 69 -19.60 23.38 -2.92
C MET A 69 -20.35 22.56 -4.00
N LYS A 70 -21.53 23.01 -4.44
CA LYS A 70 -22.24 22.38 -5.56
C LYS A 70 -21.50 22.56 -6.89
N ASN A 71 -20.95 23.74 -7.12
CA ASN A 71 -20.18 24.03 -8.33
C ASN A 71 -18.89 23.21 -8.38
N GLU A 72 -18.18 23.10 -7.26
CA GLU A 72 -17.00 22.25 -7.12
C GLU A 72 -17.35 20.78 -7.39
N LEU A 73 -18.43 20.27 -6.79
CA LEU A 73 -18.91 18.91 -7.07
C LEU A 73 -19.23 18.67 -8.55
N ARG A 74 -19.82 19.66 -9.25
CA ARG A 74 -20.09 19.56 -10.68
C ARG A 74 -18.79 19.53 -11.48
N TYR A 75 -17.84 20.39 -11.14
CA TYR A 75 -16.52 20.44 -11.78
C TYR A 75 -15.77 19.12 -11.61
N LEU A 76 -15.64 18.63 -10.37
CA LEU A 76 -14.98 17.36 -10.06
C LEU A 76 -15.67 16.17 -10.71
N ARG A 77 -17.01 16.18 -10.86
CA ARG A 77 -17.72 15.13 -11.60
C ARG A 77 -17.41 15.15 -13.08
N ALA A 78 -17.29 16.33 -13.69
CA ALA A 78 -16.92 16.47 -15.09
C ALA A 78 -15.47 15.98 -15.32
N GLU A 79 -14.53 16.39 -14.46
CA GLU A 79 -13.14 15.93 -14.53
C GLU A 79 -13.04 14.41 -14.37
N ASN A 80 -13.73 13.84 -13.38
CA ASN A 80 -13.75 12.39 -13.19
C ASN A 80 -14.37 11.64 -14.37
N ALA A 81 -15.43 12.18 -15.00
CA ALA A 81 -16.02 11.58 -16.18
C ALA A 81 -15.03 11.57 -17.36
N TYR A 82 -14.30 12.68 -17.56
CA TYR A 82 -13.27 12.78 -18.58
C TYR A 82 -12.13 11.77 -18.35
N LEU A 83 -11.62 11.69 -17.12
CA LEU A 83 -10.55 10.75 -16.77
C LEU A 83 -10.98 9.28 -16.97
N LYS A 84 -12.21 8.93 -16.60
CA LYS A 84 -12.76 7.58 -16.84
C LYS A 84 -12.86 7.25 -18.31
N ALA A 85 -13.38 8.16 -19.14
CA ALA A 85 -13.46 7.98 -20.58
C ALA A 85 -12.06 7.74 -21.20
N MET A 86 -11.04 8.47 -20.73
CA MET A 86 -9.66 8.26 -21.18
C MET A 86 -9.12 6.89 -20.77
N GLN A 87 -9.36 6.47 -19.52
CA GLN A 87 -8.92 5.16 -19.03
C GLN A 87 -9.58 4.01 -19.79
N GLU A 88 -10.88 4.12 -20.08
CA GLU A 88 -11.60 3.13 -20.88
C GLU A 88 -11.00 2.95 -22.27
N HIS A 89 -10.71 4.05 -22.96
CA HIS A 89 -10.06 3.99 -24.28
C HIS A 89 -8.66 3.36 -24.23
N LEU A 90 -7.87 3.63 -23.18
CA LEU A 90 -6.56 3.00 -22.98
C LEU A 90 -6.68 1.49 -22.70
N LEU A 91 -7.67 1.08 -21.92
CA LEU A 91 -7.94 -0.34 -21.65
C LEU A 91 -8.38 -1.07 -22.92
N GLU A 92 -9.22 -0.44 -23.73
CA GLU A 92 -9.68 -0.99 -25.00
C GLU A 92 -8.51 -1.20 -25.97
N LYS A 93 -7.63 -0.20 -26.12
CA LYS A 93 -6.40 -0.34 -26.91
C LYS A 93 -5.54 -1.52 -26.45
N LYS A 94 -5.33 -1.67 -25.14
CA LYS A 94 -4.58 -2.80 -24.58
C LYS A 94 -5.24 -4.15 -24.88
N ARG A 95 -6.57 -4.24 -24.82
CA ARG A 95 -7.33 -5.46 -25.16
C ARG A 95 -7.10 -5.84 -26.63
N GLN A 96 -7.22 -4.87 -27.54
CA GLN A 96 -7.00 -5.09 -28.97
C GLN A 96 -5.57 -5.54 -29.28
N GLU A 97 -4.57 -4.96 -28.62
CA GLU A 97 -3.16 -5.39 -28.76
C GLU A 97 -2.96 -6.83 -28.28
N LEU A 98 -3.57 -7.20 -27.15
CA LEU A 98 -3.50 -8.58 -26.64
C LEU A 98 -4.16 -9.56 -27.61
N GLU A 99 -5.32 -9.23 -28.19
CA GLU A 99 -5.98 -10.08 -29.18
C GLU A 99 -5.16 -10.25 -30.45
N LYS A 100 -4.55 -9.17 -30.97
CA LYS A 100 -3.66 -9.24 -32.13
C LYS A 100 -2.46 -10.15 -31.86
N LYS A 101 -1.83 -10.03 -30.68
CA LYS A 101 -0.74 -10.92 -30.27
C LYS A 101 -1.18 -12.39 -30.18
N ARG A 102 -2.34 -12.66 -29.59
CA ARG A 102 -2.91 -14.03 -29.50
C ARG A 102 -3.21 -14.65 -30.86
N LYS A 103 -3.70 -13.86 -31.82
CA LYS A 103 -3.96 -14.33 -33.20
C LYS A 103 -2.66 -14.60 -33.95
N SER A 104 -1.66 -13.72 -33.80
CA SER A 104 -0.32 -13.90 -34.41
C SER A 104 0.46 -15.07 -33.84
N SER A 105 0.24 -15.48 -32.58
CA SER A 105 0.89 -16.66 -31.98
C SER A 105 0.20 -17.98 -32.34
N ARG A 106 -0.97 -17.93 -32.98
CA ARG A 106 -1.82 -19.09 -33.27
C ARG A 106 -1.88 -19.41 -34.77
N ALA A 107 -1.41 -18.49 -35.60
CA ALA A 107 -1.05 -18.72 -37.01
C ALA A 107 0.40 -19.17 -37.10
#